data_AF-A0A2D9HXN7-F1
#
_entry.id   AF-A0A2D9HXN7-F1
#
_cell.length_a   1.000
_cell.length_b   1.000
_cell.length_c   1.000
_cell.angle_alpha   90.00
_cell.angle_beta   90.00
_cell.angle_gamma   90.00
#
_symmetry.space_group_name_H-M   'P 1'
#
loop_
_entity.id
_entity.type
_entity.pdbx_description
1 polymer ?
#
loop_
_entity_poly.entity_id
_entity_poly.type
_entity_poly.pdbx_seq_one_letter_code
_entity_poly.pdbx_strand_id
1 'polypeptide(L)'
;MFTEKDIIVKYSEDMSAGDLVTLELQTPEGSLILMGNVTRFGRGVLLVEQVHIESVGASPMNRKKLNVMAAVVMEELDVNTIEIQGAVRTSGANPGRRPKPFPFDR
;
A
#
# COMPACT_ATOMS: atom_id res chain seq x y z
N MET A 1 9.36 4.91 -15.50
CA MET A 1 9.63 4.05 -14.32
C MET A 1 10.29 4.93 -13.28
N PHE A 2 9.57 5.20 -12.20
CA PHE A 2 10.03 6.00 -11.08
C PHE A 2 10.86 5.17 -10.09
N THR A 3 11.62 5.87 -9.26
CA THR A 3 12.45 5.33 -8.18
C THR A 3 11.89 5.77 -6.83
N GLU A 4 12.45 5.25 -5.74
CA GLU A 4 12.06 5.59 -4.36
C GLU A 4 12.08 7.11 -4.11
N LYS A 5 13.07 7.81 -4.67
CA LYS A 5 13.25 9.27 -4.52
C LYS A 5 12.16 10.11 -5.18
N ASP A 6 11.41 9.52 -6.10
CA ASP A 6 10.34 10.19 -6.82
C ASP A 6 8.98 10.03 -6.12
N ILE A 7 8.93 9.25 -5.03
CA ILE A 7 7.71 8.93 -4.30
C ILE A 7 7.58 9.86 -3.10
N ILE A 8 6.45 10.55 -3.02
CA ILE A 8 6.08 11.33 -1.84
C ILE A 8 4.99 10.55 -1.11
N VAL A 9 5.24 10.24 0.16
CA VAL A 9 4.28 9.60 1.05
C VAL A 9 3.57 10.67 1.88
N LYS A 10 2.25 10.62 1.93
CA LYS A 10 1.44 11.47 2.80
C LYS A 10 0.46 10.62 3.59
N TYR A 11 0.41 10.86 4.89
CA TYR A 11 -0.64 10.32 5.75
C TYR A 11 -1.89 11.21 5.64
N SER A 12 -3.05 10.60 5.42
CA SER A 12 -4.33 11.32 5.33
C SER A 12 -5.09 11.19 6.65
N GLU A 13 -5.03 12.24 7.48
CA GLU A 13 -5.76 12.29 8.75
C GLU A 13 -7.28 12.21 8.55
N ASP A 14 -7.80 12.90 7.53
CA ASP A 14 -9.23 12.96 7.22
C ASP A 14 -9.81 11.61 6.77
N MET A 15 -8.98 10.76 6.17
CA MET A 15 -9.36 9.43 5.68
C MET A 15 -8.90 8.30 6.60
N SER A 16 -8.39 8.62 7.80
CA SER A 16 -7.92 7.65 8.78
C SER A 16 -8.73 7.76 10.07
N ALA A 17 -9.07 6.63 10.69
CA ALA A 17 -9.83 6.60 11.92
C ALA A 17 -9.61 5.29 12.68
N GLY A 18 -9.25 5.37 13.96
CA GLY A 18 -8.94 4.19 14.76
C GLY A 18 -7.79 3.40 14.14
N ASP A 19 -8.05 2.14 13.80
CA ASP A 19 -7.06 1.25 13.17
C ASP A 19 -6.99 1.39 11.64
N LEU A 20 -7.92 2.14 11.03
CA LEU A 20 -7.92 2.43 9.60
C LEU A 20 -6.89 3.52 9.29
N VAL A 21 -5.89 3.17 8.49
CA VAL A 21 -4.83 4.07 8.04
C VAL A 21 -4.92 4.25 6.54
N THR A 22 -4.85 5.51 6.10
CA THR A 22 -4.80 5.88 4.69
C THR A 22 -3.49 6.60 4.37
N LEU A 23 -2.75 6.05 3.41
CA LEU A 23 -1.54 6.64 2.83
C LEU A 23 -1.78 7.01 1.37
N GLU A 24 -1.42 8.24 1.02
CA GLU A 24 -1.37 8.71 -0.36
C GLU A 24 0.07 8.69 -0.85
N LEU A 25 0.31 7.92 -1.91
CA LEU A 25 1.60 7.80 -2.56
C LEU A 25 1.56 8.54 -3.89
N GLN A 26 2.22 9.69 -3.95
CA GLN A 26 2.32 10.48 -5.16
C GLN A 26 3.55 10.04 -5.96
N THR A 27 3.35 9.73 -7.24
CA THR A 27 4.44 9.35 -8.17
C THR A 27 4.33 10.20 -9.44
N PRO A 28 5.42 10.33 -10.23
CA PRO A 28 5.37 11.03 -11.52
C PRO A 28 4.37 10.43 -12.52
N GLU A 29 4.00 9.16 -12.35
CA GLU A 29 3.10 8.44 -13.23
C GLU A 29 1.64 8.47 -12.75
N GLY A 30 1.33 9.12 -11.61
CA GLY A 30 0.00 9.17 -10.99
C GLY A 30 0.05 8.95 -9.48
N SER A 31 -1.11 8.97 -8.84
CA SER A 31 -1.22 8.78 -7.39
C SER A 31 -1.85 7.44 -7.04
N LEU A 32 -1.45 6.88 -5.89
CA LEU A 32 -2.04 5.68 -5.32
C LEU A 32 -2.55 5.99 -3.92
N ILE A 33 -3.80 5.62 -3.64
CA ILE A 33 -4.36 5.65 -2.30
C ILE A 33 -4.31 4.23 -1.76
N LEU A 34 -3.59 4.05 -0.66
CA LEU A 34 -3.54 2.81 0.12
C LEU A 34 -4.34 3.02 1.39
N MET A 35 -5.41 2.27 1.56
CA MET A 35 -6.23 2.32 2.76
C MET A 35 -6.36 0.93 3.34
N GLY A 36 -6.09 0.75 4.63
CA GLY A 36 -6.22 -0.56 5.27
C GLY A 36 -6.19 -0.51 6.80
N ASN A 37 -6.60 -1.61 7.41
CA ASN A 37 -6.63 -1.75 8.87
C ASN A 37 -5.28 -2.26 9.37
N VAL A 38 -4.64 -1.49 10.23
CA VAL A 38 -3.41 -1.91 10.92
C VAL A 38 -3.79 -2.83 12.07
N THR A 39 -3.59 -4.13 11.89
CA THR A 39 -3.96 -5.13 12.91
C THR A 39 -2.76 -5.56 13.75
N ARG A 40 -1.54 -5.27 13.29
CA ARG A 40 -0.30 -5.53 14.03
C ARG A 40 0.78 -4.54 13.63
N PHE A 41 1.37 -3.89 14.62
CA PHE A 41 2.54 -3.03 14.46
C PHE A 41 3.55 -3.32 15.58
N GLY A 42 4.78 -3.67 15.22
CA GLY A 42 5.88 -3.88 16.17
C GLY A 42 6.82 -5.01 15.78
N ARG A 43 8.00 -5.05 16.41
CA ARG A 43 9.12 -5.97 16.06
C ARG A 43 9.52 -5.88 14.57
N GLY A 44 9.34 -4.71 13.95
CA GLY A 44 9.60 -4.49 12.54
C GLY A 44 8.62 -5.18 11.59
N VAL A 45 7.43 -5.56 12.05
CA VAL A 45 6.38 -6.16 11.19
C VAL A 45 5.14 -5.27 11.22
N LEU A 46 4.61 -4.99 10.03
CA LEU A 46 3.31 -4.35 9.83
C LEU A 46 2.37 -5.32 9.10
N LEU A 47 1.25 -5.68 9.74
CA LEU A 47 0.15 -6.41 9.10
C LEU A 47 -0.96 -5.43 8.77
N VAL A 48 -1.31 -5.35 7.48
CA VAL A 48 -2.42 -4.52 7.01
C VAL A 48 -3.47 -5.38 6.33
N GLU A 49 -4.68 -5.33 6.86
CA GLU A 49 -5.83 -6.07 6.34
C GLU A 49 -6.82 -5.17 5.61
N GLN A 50 -7.65 -5.79 4.76
CA GLN A 50 -8.64 -5.11 3.92
C GLN A 50 -8.05 -4.00 3.05
N VAL A 51 -6.81 -4.18 2.57
CA VAL A 51 -6.15 -3.12 1.80
C VAL A 51 -6.92 -2.84 0.53
N HIS A 52 -7.37 -1.60 0.40
CA HIS A 52 -7.89 -1.01 -0.81
C HIS A 52 -6.76 -0.25 -1.50
N ILE A 53 -6.62 -0.48 -2.80
CA ILE A 53 -5.65 0.20 -3.64
C ILE A 53 -6.42 0.88 -4.75
N GLU A 54 -6.44 2.20 -4.75
CA GLU A 54 -7.04 3.01 -5.80
C GLU A 54 -5.96 3.78 -6.55
N SER A 55 -5.94 3.65 -7.87
CA SER A 55 -5.02 4.39 -8.75
C SER A 55 -5.73 5.58 -9.37
N VAL A 56 -5.23 6.79 -9.14
CA VAL A 56 -5.74 8.02 -9.76
C VAL A 56 -4.73 8.51 -10.80
N GLY A 57 -5.12 8.43 -12.08
CA GLY A 57 -4.25 8.80 -13.20
C GLY A 57 -3.04 7.88 -13.42
N ALA A 58 -2.90 6.82 -12.61
CA ALA A 58 -1.73 5.96 -12.64
C ALA A 58 -1.79 4.90 -13.76
N SER A 59 -0.67 4.72 -14.45
CA SER A 59 -0.46 3.57 -15.34
C SER A 59 -0.61 2.24 -14.57
N PRO A 60 -1.02 1.14 -15.24
CA PRO A 60 -1.28 -0.15 -14.58
C PRO A 60 -0.19 -0.54 -13.60
N MET A 61 -0.62 -0.84 -12.37
CA MET A 61 0.28 -1.14 -11.27
C MET A 61 0.82 -2.57 -11.42
N ASN A 62 2.13 -2.70 -11.63
CA ASN A 62 2.80 -3.99 -11.74
C ASN A 62 3.61 -4.29 -10.46
N ARG A 63 4.07 -5.54 -10.32
CA ARG A 63 4.80 -5.99 -9.13
C ARG A 63 6.06 -5.16 -8.84
N LYS A 64 6.79 -4.71 -9.87
CA LYS A 64 8.01 -3.91 -9.70
C LYS A 64 7.69 -2.56 -9.05
N LYS A 65 6.66 -1.86 -9.54
CA LYS A 65 6.20 -0.59 -8.97
C LYS A 65 5.74 -0.77 -7.52
N LEU A 66 4.96 -1.81 -7.25
CA LEU A 66 4.53 -2.14 -5.89
C LEU A 66 5.70 -2.38 -4.93
N ASN A 67 6.75 -3.07 -5.38
CA ASN A 67 7.94 -3.30 -4.56
C ASN A 67 8.65 -1.98 -4.20
N VAL A 68 8.83 -1.08 -5.18
CA VAL A 68 9.45 0.24 -4.93
C VAL A 68 8.62 1.05 -3.92
N MET A 69 7.29 1.04 -4.08
CA MET A 69 6.39 1.74 -3.16
C MET A 69 6.40 1.13 -1.76
N ALA A 70 6.42 -0.21 -1.66
CA ALA A 70 6.53 -0.89 -0.38
C ALA A 70 7.84 -0.55 0.32
N ALA A 71 8.96 -0.51 -0.40
CA ALA A 71 10.26 -0.13 0.18
C ALA A 71 10.23 1.27 0.82
N VAL A 72 9.64 2.26 0.14
CA VAL A 72 9.49 3.62 0.70
C VAL A 72 8.60 3.63 1.93
N VAL A 73 7.46 2.94 1.91
CA VAL A 73 6.57 2.85 3.08
C VAL A 73 7.25 2.12 4.25
N MET A 74 8.04 1.09 3.97
CA MET A 74 8.80 0.35 4.98
C MET A 74 9.87 1.20 5.64
N GLU A 75 10.55 2.05 4.87
CA GLU A 75 11.52 3.01 5.39
C GLU A 75 10.85 4.09 6.24
N GLU A 76 9.75 4.67 5.77
CA GLU A 76 9.01 5.72 6.48
C GLU A 76 8.45 5.22 7.83
N LEU A 77 8.02 3.96 7.89
CA LEU A 77 7.42 3.35 9.08
C LEU A 77 8.43 2.57 9.95
N ASP A 78 9.71 2.52 9.55
CA ASP A 78 10.79 1.74 10.18
C ASP A 78 10.39 0.25 10.43
N VAL A 79 9.91 -0.41 9.37
CA VAL A 79 9.54 -1.84 9.41
C VAL A 79 10.35 -2.68 8.41
N ASN A 80 10.60 -3.94 8.78
CA ASN A 80 11.35 -4.92 7.99
C ASN A 80 10.47 -5.80 7.11
N THR A 81 9.17 -5.90 7.44
CA THR A 81 8.18 -6.66 6.67
C THR A 81 6.84 -5.95 6.67
N ILE A 82 6.21 -5.85 5.49
CA ILE A 82 4.79 -5.52 5.35
C ILE A 82 4.06 -6.73 4.77
N GLU A 83 3.07 -7.24 5.48
CA GLU A 83 2.13 -8.22 4.94
C GLU A 83 0.83 -7.54 4.55
N ILE A 84 0.51 -7.58 3.25
CA ILE A 84 -0.73 -7.00 2.73
C ILE A 84 -1.75 -8.09 2.49
N GLN A 85 -2.89 -7.99 3.18
CA GLN A 85 -4.10 -8.74 2.87
C GLN A 85 -5.10 -7.81 2.18
N GLY A 86 -5.19 -7.91 0.85
CA GLY A 86 -6.11 -7.09 0.07
C GLY A 86 -7.57 -7.37 0.40
N ALA A 87 -8.43 -6.35 0.31
CA ALA A 87 -9.87 -6.52 0.35
C ALA A 87 -10.37 -7.35 -0.85
N VAL A 88 -11.62 -7.81 -0.80
CA VAL A 88 -12.27 -8.47 -1.94
C VAL A 88 -12.26 -7.51 -3.14
N ARG A 89 -11.71 -7.96 -4.27
CA ARG A 89 -11.60 -7.09 -5.44
C ARG A 89 -12.97 -6.73 -5.99
N THR A 90 -13.28 -5.45 -6.00
CA THR A 90 -14.46 -4.90 -6.69
C THR A 90 -14.15 -4.61 -8.16
N SER A 91 -12.87 -4.47 -8.53
CA SER A 91 -12.40 -4.19 -9.89
C SER A 91 -11.07 -4.90 -10.20
N GLY A 92 -10.66 -4.90 -11.47
CA GLY A 92 -9.39 -5.50 -11.93
C GLY A 92 -9.45 -7.02 -12.15
N ALA A 93 -8.31 -7.70 -12.00
CA ALA A 93 -8.23 -9.14 -12.29
C ALA A 93 -8.96 -9.98 -11.23
N ASN A 94 -9.86 -10.86 -11.67
CA ASN A 94 -10.71 -11.74 -10.86
C ASN A 94 -11.58 -11.02 -9.79
N PRO A 95 -12.57 -10.19 -10.20
CA PRO A 95 -13.51 -9.56 -9.28
C PRO A 95 -14.24 -10.58 -8.39
N GLY A 96 -14.58 -10.19 -7.16
CA GLY A 96 -15.25 -11.06 -6.17
C GLY A 96 -14.32 -12.01 -5.42
N ARG A 97 -13.02 -12.07 -5.77
CA ARG A 97 -12.02 -12.87 -5.04
C ARG A 97 -11.14 -12.00 -4.16
N ARG A 98 -10.82 -12.51 -2.97
CA ARG A 98 -9.77 -11.91 -2.12
C ARG A 98 -8.40 -12.23 -2.74
N PRO A 99 -7.53 -11.23 -2.95
CA PRO A 99 -6.15 -11.46 -3.33
C PRO A 99 -5.46 -12.36 -2.29
N LYS A 100 -4.54 -13.21 -2.73
CA LYS A 100 -3.65 -13.90 -1.78
C LYS A 100 -2.83 -12.83 -1.03
N PRO A 101 -2.56 -13.03 0.27
CA PRO A 101 -1.59 -12.20 0.98
C PRO A 101 -0.29 -12.15 0.20
N PHE A 102 0.31 -10.97 0.11
CA PHE A 102 1.64 -10.82 -0.47
C PHE A 102 2.55 -10.09 0.49
N PRO A 103 3.61 -10.74 0.99
CA PRO A 103 4.60 -10.06 1.80
C PRO A 103 5.50 -9.18 0.92
N PHE A 104 5.98 -8.10 1.52
CA PHE A 104 7.18 -7.38 1.14
C PHE A 104 8.17 -7.46 2.28
N ASP A 105 9.39 -7.84 1.95
CA ASP A 105 10.51 -7.96 2.86
C ASP A 105 11.64 -7.05 2.36
N ARG A 106 12.43 -6.51 3.30
CA ARG A 106 13.57 -5.64 3.01
C ARG A 106 14.78 -6.43 2.52
#